data_AF-A0A521RYY2-F1
#
_entry.id   AF-A0A521RYY2-F1
#
_cell.length_a   1.000
_cell.length_b   1.000
_cell.length_c   1.000
_cell.angle_alpha   90.00
_cell.angle_beta   90.00
_cell.angle_gamma   90.00
#
_symmetry.space_group_name_H-M   'P 1'
#
loop_
_entity.id
_entity.type
_entity.pdbx_description
1 polymer ?
#
loop_
_entity_poly.entity_id
_entity_poly.type
_entity_poly.pdbx_seq_one_letter_code
_entity_poly.pdbx_strand_id
1 'polypeptide(L)'
;MPDADAREPLEGTPASAPAPATPGPATSPRESRSGASGSGPARDLAAVPSFLRSRLGRGGAATEGSTPIVPRPPASTSPEAPLVQSVAALPMISIAPRRVIIVGATILLAWLIVSFGRQVAEASASSTRAEELRAANAALAAEVAAMELELQVIQDHRYISQAARAFRLGTPGEIPFALEADAPPLAADAPGSAANRLGAETASMSPLERWLDLLFGPGD
;
A
#
# COMPACT_ATOMS: atom_id res chain seq x y z
N MET A 1 77.19 -23.05 -12.56
CA MET A 1 77.82 -21.93 -13.29
C MET A 1 76.70 -21.32 -14.14
N PRO A 2 76.28 -20.08 -13.85
CA PRO A 2 75.11 -19.46 -14.44
C PRO A 2 75.47 -18.81 -15.78
N ASP A 3 74.57 -18.85 -16.75
CA ASP A 3 74.56 -17.84 -17.81
C ASP A 3 73.16 -17.28 -17.94
N ALA A 4 73.13 -15.95 -17.92
CA ALA A 4 71.98 -15.09 -17.92
C ALA A 4 71.49 -14.91 -19.37
N ASP A 5 70.20 -15.14 -19.58
CA ASP A 5 69.51 -14.64 -20.78
C ASP A 5 68.39 -13.71 -20.33
N ALA A 6 68.67 -12.42 -20.47
CA ALA A 6 67.80 -11.30 -20.17
C ALA A 6 67.66 -10.49 -21.46
N ARG A 7 66.53 -10.67 -22.16
CA ARG A 7 66.07 -9.75 -23.20
C ARG A 7 64.53 -9.61 -23.18
N GLU A 8 64.13 -8.49 -22.57
CA GLU A 8 62.98 -7.60 -22.83
C GLU A 8 61.67 -8.14 -23.41
N PRO A 9 60.54 -7.95 -22.69
CA PRO A 9 59.23 -7.79 -23.32
C PRO A 9 58.97 -6.31 -23.67
N LEU A 10 58.66 -6.13 -24.95
CA LEU A 10 58.23 -4.91 -25.62
C LEU A 10 57.03 -4.22 -24.94
N GLU A 11 57.07 -2.89 -25.03
CA GLU A 11 56.08 -1.91 -24.62
C GLU A 11 54.62 -2.33 -24.91
N GLY A 12 53.85 -2.51 -23.85
CA GLY A 12 52.40 -2.58 -23.90
C GLY A 12 51.79 -1.18 -23.94
N THR A 13 51.33 -0.79 -25.12
CA THR A 13 50.39 0.30 -25.43
C THR A 13 49.43 0.65 -24.29
N PRO A 14 49.25 1.94 -23.91
CA PRO A 14 48.15 2.32 -23.03
C PRO A 14 46.82 2.11 -23.78
N ALA A 15 46.03 1.15 -23.31
CA ALA A 15 44.67 0.94 -23.77
C ALA A 15 43.86 2.23 -23.56
N SER A 16 43.45 2.80 -24.67
CA SER A 16 42.55 3.95 -24.78
C SER A 16 41.27 3.68 -23.99
N ALA A 17 40.96 4.55 -23.02
CA ALA A 17 39.71 4.49 -22.27
C ALA A 17 38.52 4.73 -23.21
N PRO A 18 37.45 3.91 -23.16
CA PRO A 18 36.23 4.20 -23.90
C PRO A 18 35.49 5.39 -23.26
N ALA A 19 35.16 6.38 -24.10
CA ALA A 19 34.35 7.53 -23.75
C ALA A 19 32.95 7.10 -23.22
N PRO A 20 32.33 7.89 -22.33
CA PRO A 20 30.97 7.62 -21.86
C PRO A 20 29.98 7.74 -23.03
N ALA A 21 29.28 6.64 -23.30
CA ALA A 21 28.19 6.59 -24.27
C ALA A 21 27.03 7.48 -23.81
N THR A 22 26.73 8.49 -24.60
CA THR A 22 25.50 9.29 -24.53
C THR A 22 24.29 8.38 -24.75
N PRO A 23 23.30 8.33 -23.85
CA PRO A 23 22.04 7.62 -24.13
C PRO A 23 21.22 8.42 -25.14
N GLY A 24 21.22 7.95 -26.39
CA GLY A 24 20.28 8.39 -27.42
C GLY A 24 18.85 7.87 -27.14
N PRO A 25 17.81 8.54 -27.67
CA PRO A 25 16.42 8.22 -27.37
C PRO A 25 16.04 6.84 -27.93
N ALA A 26 15.49 6.00 -27.06
CA ALA A 26 14.94 4.69 -27.39
C ALA A 26 13.84 4.80 -28.44
N THR A 27 14.14 4.39 -29.67
CA THR A 27 13.13 4.05 -30.68
C THR A 27 12.56 2.68 -30.34
N SER A 28 11.32 2.65 -29.87
CA SER A 28 10.55 1.43 -29.60
C SER A 28 10.37 0.58 -30.87
N PRO A 29 10.51 -0.76 -30.78
CA PRO A 29 10.11 -1.65 -31.87
C PRO A 29 8.59 -1.68 -31.98
N ARG A 30 8.10 -1.35 -33.18
CA ARG A 30 6.71 -1.53 -33.59
C ARG A 30 6.48 -3.01 -33.90
N GLU A 31 6.07 -3.78 -32.90
CA GLU A 31 5.69 -5.18 -33.09
C GLU A 31 4.20 -5.26 -33.48
N SER A 32 3.97 -5.38 -34.78
CA SER A 32 2.69 -5.80 -35.35
C SER A 32 2.51 -7.29 -35.08
N ARG A 33 1.66 -7.65 -34.11
CA ARG A 33 1.09 -9.01 -34.05
C ARG A 33 -0.43 -8.97 -33.97
N SER A 34 -1.00 -9.24 -35.13
CA SER A 34 -2.40 -9.58 -35.35
C SER A 34 -2.69 -10.99 -34.80
N GLY A 35 -3.86 -11.15 -34.18
CA GLY A 35 -4.58 -12.43 -34.10
C GLY A 35 -4.36 -13.31 -32.87
N ALA A 36 -5.13 -13.05 -31.80
CA ALA A 36 -5.68 -14.10 -30.95
C ALA A 36 -6.89 -13.54 -30.18
N SER A 37 -8.10 -13.77 -30.70
CA SER A 37 -9.34 -13.66 -29.94
C SER A 37 -9.36 -14.73 -28.86
N GLY A 38 -8.79 -14.41 -27.69
CA GLY A 38 -8.98 -15.15 -26.45
C GLY A 38 -10.05 -14.46 -25.63
N SER A 39 -11.23 -15.09 -25.51
CA SER A 39 -12.29 -14.71 -24.59
C SER A 39 -11.77 -14.87 -23.14
N GLY A 40 -11.19 -13.80 -22.58
CA GLY A 40 -10.78 -13.72 -21.17
C GLY A 40 -11.93 -13.21 -20.29
N PRO A 41 -11.96 -13.59 -19.00
CA PRO A 41 -13.06 -13.25 -18.09
C PRO A 41 -13.22 -11.73 -18.00
N ALA A 42 -14.48 -11.29 -18.00
CA ALA A 42 -14.88 -9.89 -17.89
C ALA A 42 -13.98 -9.15 -16.89
N ARG A 43 -13.27 -8.13 -17.38
CA ARG A 43 -12.51 -7.19 -16.53
C ARG A 43 -13.44 -6.73 -15.41
N ASP A 44 -13.10 -7.12 -14.20
CA ASP A 44 -13.88 -6.84 -13.00
C ASP A 44 -13.79 -5.35 -12.69
N LEU A 45 -14.70 -4.58 -13.27
CA LEU A 45 -14.89 -3.15 -13.06
C LEU A 45 -15.48 -2.84 -11.66
N ALA A 46 -15.62 -3.85 -10.79
CA ALA A 46 -16.00 -3.68 -9.40
C ALA A 46 -14.84 -3.21 -8.50
N ALA A 47 -13.58 -3.40 -8.92
CA ALA A 47 -12.41 -2.95 -8.17
C ALA A 47 -12.10 -1.45 -8.33
N VAL A 48 -12.81 -0.73 -9.22
CA VAL A 48 -12.61 0.71 -9.43
C VAL A 48 -13.51 1.48 -8.45
N PRO A 49 -12.93 2.30 -7.54
CA PRO A 49 -13.74 3.03 -6.57
C PRO A 49 -14.69 4.02 -7.24
N SER A 50 -15.92 4.09 -6.73
CA SER A 50 -17.07 4.74 -7.35
C SER A 50 -16.88 6.22 -7.70
N PHE A 51 -16.01 6.94 -6.99
CA PHE A 51 -15.74 8.35 -7.24
C PHE A 51 -15.04 8.64 -8.59
N LEU A 52 -14.32 7.67 -9.16
CA LEU A 52 -13.71 7.81 -10.48
C LEU A 52 -14.73 7.67 -11.62
N ARG A 53 -15.85 6.98 -11.37
CA ARG A 53 -16.93 6.80 -12.37
C ARG A 53 -17.76 8.08 -12.56
N SER A 54 -17.91 8.89 -11.52
CA SER A 54 -18.74 10.11 -11.56
C SER A 54 -18.10 11.28 -12.28
N ARG A 55 -16.77 11.30 -12.46
CA ARG A 55 -16.06 12.46 -13.02
C ARG A 55 -15.99 12.47 -14.55
N LEU A 56 -16.24 11.33 -15.19
CA LEU A 56 -16.19 11.19 -16.65
C LEU A 56 -17.54 11.45 -17.35
N GLY A 57 -18.64 11.65 -16.59
CA GLY A 57 -20.00 11.75 -17.15
C GLY A 57 -20.69 13.11 -17.02
N ARG A 58 -20.04 14.15 -16.48
CA ARG A 58 -20.70 15.45 -16.20
C ARG A 58 -19.83 16.63 -16.62
N GLY A 59 -19.65 16.77 -17.93
CA GLY A 59 -19.05 17.95 -18.55
C GLY A 59 -19.74 18.24 -19.87
N GLY A 60 -20.84 19.00 -19.83
CA GLY A 60 -21.53 19.44 -21.04
C GLY A 60 -22.88 20.10 -20.76
N ALA A 61 -23.02 21.35 -21.24
CA ALA A 61 -24.22 22.18 -21.30
C ALA A 61 -24.60 22.98 -20.04
N ALA A 62 -23.87 24.09 -19.83
CA ALA A 62 -24.42 25.32 -19.28
C ALA A 62 -24.31 26.40 -20.36
N THR A 63 -25.46 26.86 -20.86
CA THR A 63 -25.76 28.08 -21.66
C THR A 63 -27.24 27.91 -22.06
N GLU A 64 -28.18 28.85 -22.04
CA GLU A 64 -28.29 30.27 -21.71
C GLU A 64 -29.80 30.56 -21.85
N GLY A 65 -30.31 31.58 -21.16
CA GLY A 65 -31.50 32.32 -21.59
C GLY A 65 -32.87 31.68 -21.33
N SER A 66 -33.69 32.35 -20.50
CA SER A 66 -34.98 32.92 -20.94
C SER A 66 -35.72 33.51 -19.73
N THR A 67 -35.76 34.84 -19.65
CA THR A 67 -36.79 35.61 -18.91
C THR A 67 -38.17 35.24 -19.43
N PRO A 68 -39.25 35.33 -18.63
CA PRO A 68 -40.18 36.44 -18.93
C PRO A 68 -41.13 36.94 -17.80
N ILE A 69 -41.67 38.13 -18.06
CA ILE A 69 -43.01 38.67 -17.73
C ILE A 69 -43.26 39.37 -16.38
N VAL A 70 -43.45 40.69 -16.52
CA VAL A 70 -44.20 41.60 -15.66
C VAL A 70 -45.70 41.46 -15.95
N PRO A 71 -46.55 41.55 -14.91
CA PRO A 71 -47.81 42.26 -15.05
C PRO A 71 -48.04 43.32 -13.96
N ARG A 72 -48.74 44.37 -14.39
CA ARG A 72 -49.27 45.57 -13.71
C ARG A 72 -50.81 45.54 -13.89
N PRO A 73 -51.72 46.31 -13.25
CA PRO A 73 -51.88 47.06 -11.96
C PRO A 73 -53.17 46.53 -11.20
N PRO A 74 -53.99 47.26 -10.36
CA PRO A 74 -53.95 48.64 -9.84
C PRO A 74 -54.27 48.88 -8.33
N ALA A 75 -53.76 50.05 -7.89
CA ALA A 75 -54.33 51.08 -7.01
C ALA A 75 -55.11 50.75 -5.70
N SER A 76 -54.64 51.45 -4.65
CA SER A 76 -55.39 52.11 -3.57
C SER A 76 -55.71 51.33 -2.30
N THR A 77 -54.95 51.60 -1.24
CA THR A 77 -55.48 52.16 0.03
C THR A 77 -54.32 52.58 0.95
N SER A 78 -54.15 53.89 1.12
CA SER A 78 -53.76 54.48 2.41
C SER A 78 -55.05 54.91 3.10
N PRO A 79 -55.13 55.13 4.43
CA PRO A 79 -54.02 55.31 5.38
C PRO A 79 -54.22 54.57 6.72
N GLU A 80 -53.17 54.02 7.35
CA GLU A 80 -53.23 53.89 8.81
C GLU A 80 -51.84 53.97 9.45
N ALA A 81 -51.83 54.72 10.56
CA ALA A 81 -50.68 55.20 11.29
C ALA A 81 -49.78 54.08 11.83
N PRO A 82 -48.48 54.36 12.02
CA PRO A 82 -47.56 53.36 12.55
C PRO A 82 -47.85 53.13 14.03
N LEU A 83 -48.45 51.98 14.36
CA LEU A 83 -48.23 51.36 15.67
C LEU A 83 -46.82 50.76 15.65
N VAL A 84 -45.82 51.64 15.70
CA VAL A 84 -44.51 51.31 16.23
C VAL A 84 -44.74 50.88 17.67
N GLN A 85 -44.92 49.58 17.88
CA GLN A 85 -44.86 48.99 19.20
C GLN A 85 -43.50 49.38 19.78
N SER A 86 -43.60 50.32 20.72
CA SER A 86 -42.49 50.98 21.35
C SER A 86 -41.66 49.96 22.11
N VAL A 87 -40.57 49.52 21.48
CA VAL A 87 -39.47 48.77 22.13
C VAL A 87 -38.81 49.62 23.23
N ALA A 88 -39.18 50.91 23.35
CA ALA A 88 -38.71 51.83 24.38
C ALA A 88 -39.47 51.70 25.73
N ALA A 89 -40.51 50.86 25.84
CA ALA A 89 -41.23 50.62 27.09
C ALA A 89 -40.81 49.34 27.84
N LEU A 90 -39.87 48.56 27.30
CA LEU A 90 -39.12 47.64 28.15
C LEU A 90 -38.09 48.48 28.90
N PRO A 91 -37.96 48.34 30.23
CA PRO A 91 -36.79 48.80 30.97
C PRO A 91 -35.59 47.94 30.54
N MET A 92 -35.20 48.06 29.27
CA MET A 92 -33.92 47.56 28.79
C MET A 92 -32.90 48.45 29.47
N ILE A 93 -32.35 47.92 30.56
CA ILE A 93 -31.03 48.25 31.11
C ILE A 93 -30.20 48.80 29.96
N SER A 94 -29.88 50.09 30.02
CA SER A 94 -29.15 50.81 28.97
C SER A 94 -27.74 50.25 28.91
N ILE A 95 -27.57 49.17 28.14
CA ILE A 95 -26.26 48.60 27.85
C ILE A 95 -25.54 49.64 26.99
N ALA A 96 -24.58 50.35 27.60
CA ALA A 96 -23.75 51.31 26.89
C ALA A 96 -23.20 50.68 25.59
N PRO A 97 -23.15 51.39 24.45
CA PRO A 97 -22.70 50.84 23.18
C PRO A 97 -21.30 50.23 23.26
N ARG A 98 -20.46 50.75 24.17
CA ARG A 98 -19.15 50.18 24.51
C ARG A 98 -19.22 48.75 25.05
N ARG A 99 -20.21 48.43 25.89
CA ARG A 99 -20.39 47.09 26.46
C ARG A 99 -20.81 46.09 25.39
N VAL A 100 -21.66 46.49 24.44
CA VAL A 100 -22.08 45.64 23.32
C VAL A 100 -20.88 45.29 22.43
N ILE A 101 -20.02 46.27 22.12
CA ILE A 101 -18.81 46.02 21.31
C ILE A 101 -17.86 45.04 22.01
N ILE A 102 -17.65 45.22 23.33
CA ILE A 102 -16.79 44.31 24.10
C ILE A 102 -17.36 42.89 24.09
N VAL A 103 -18.66 42.72 24.33
CA VAL A 103 -19.31 41.40 24.29
C VAL A 103 -19.21 40.79 22.90
N GLY A 104 -19.50 41.54 21.84
CA GLY A 104 -19.36 41.07 20.46
C GLY A 104 -17.92 40.65 20.13
N ALA A 105 -16.92 41.44 20.53
CA ALA A 105 -15.51 41.13 20.33
C ALA A 105 -15.10 39.85 21.09
N THR A 106 -15.57 39.66 22.33
CA THR A 106 -15.28 38.44 23.10
C THR A 106 -15.91 37.20 22.46
N ILE A 107 -17.14 37.31 21.96
CA ILE A 107 -17.80 36.20 21.26
C ILE A 107 -17.04 35.87 19.97
N LEU A 108 -16.66 36.88 19.19
CA LEU A 108 -15.87 36.69 17.97
C LEU A 108 -14.53 36.01 18.26
N LEU A 109 -13.82 36.46 19.30
CA LEU A 109 -12.56 35.89 19.72
C LEU A 109 -12.72 34.43 20.16
N ALA A 110 -13.74 34.13 20.98
CA ALA A 110 -14.06 32.77 21.38
C ALA A 110 -14.37 31.88 20.16
N TRP A 111 -15.16 32.39 19.21
CA TRP A 111 -15.47 31.69 17.97
C TRP A 111 -14.22 31.42 17.12
N LEU A 112 -13.32 32.40 17.03
CA LEU A 112 -12.05 32.25 16.33
C LEU A 112 -11.21 31.13 16.96
N ILE A 113 -11.05 31.13 18.29
CA ILE A 113 -10.30 30.10 19.02
C ILE A 113 -10.89 28.70 18.74
N VAL A 114 -12.21 28.55 18.81
CA VAL A 114 -12.89 27.27 18.54
C VAL A 114 -12.66 26.82 17.08
N SER A 115 -12.78 27.73 16.10
CA SER A 115 -12.59 27.41 14.69
C SER A 115 -11.14 27.00 14.38
N PHE A 116 -10.15 27.70 14.93
CA PHE A 116 -8.74 27.34 14.79
C PHE A 116 -8.42 26.00 15.46
N GLY A 117 -8.96 25.73 16.64
CA GLY A 117 -8.82 24.44 17.30
C GLY A 117 -9.33 23.29 16.44
N ARG A 118 -10.49 23.47 15.79
CA ARG A 118 -11.05 22.49 14.86
C ARG A 118 -10.18 22.33 13.60
N GLN A 119 -9.71 23.41 12.99
CA GLN A 119 -8.87 23.36 11.79
C GLN A 119 -7.52 22.66 12.07
N VAL A 120 -6.89 22.91 13.22
CA VAL A 120 -5.65 22.25 13.62
C VAL A 120 -5.87 20.76 13.88
N ALA A 121 -7.00 20.39 14.49
CA ALA A 121 -7.36 18.99 14.72
C ALA A 121 -7.60 18.24 13.39
N GLU A 122 -8.32 18.85 12.44
CA GLU A 122 -8.56 18.27 11.11
C GLU A 122 -7.26 18.14 10.31
N ALA A 123 -6.38 19.15 10.35
CA ALA A 123 -5.07 19.11 9.71
C ALA A 123 -4.16 18.01 10.30
N SER A 124 -4.18 17.86 11.63
CA SER A 124 -3.42 16.80 12.33
C SER A 124 -3.94 15.42 11.96
N ALA A 125 -5.26 15.23 11.93
CA ALA A 125 -5.88 13.97 11.51
C ALA A 125 -5.52 13.62 10.05
N SER A 126 -5.46 14.60 9.16
CA SER A 126 -5.05 14.38 7.77
C SER A 126 -3.58 13.96 7.66
N SER A 127 -2.69 14.55 8.47
CA SER A 127 -1.28 14.18 8.48
C SER A 127 -1.07 12.77 9.02
N THR A 128 -1.74 12.42 10.14
CA THR A 128 -1.67 11.08 10.73
C THR A 128 -2.14 10.02 9.75
N ARG A 129 -3.25 10.27 9.04
CA ARG A 129 -3.78 9.33 8.05
C ARG A 129 -2.85 9.15 6.85
N ALA A 130 -2.19 10.22 6.41
CA ALA A 130 -1.19 10.13 5.34
C ALA A 130 0.01 9.28 5.78
N GLU A 131 0.44 9.44 7.03
CA GLU A 131 1.56 8.65 7.58
C GLU A 131 1.21 7.18 7.78
N GLU A 132 0.01 6.89 8.29
CA GLU A 132 -0.52 5.54 8.40
C GLU A 132 -0.57 4.84 7.05
N LEU A 133 -1.05 5.52 6.00
CA LEU A 133 -1.06 4.97 4.64
C LEU A 133 0.35 4.75 4.09
N ARG A 134 1.33 5.60 4.40
CA ARG A 134 2.73 5.36 4.00
C ARG A 134 3.31 4.14 4.71
N ALA A 135 3.09 4.01 6.01
CA ALA A 135 3.53 2.87 6.79
C ALA A 135 2.91 1.56 6.29
N ALA A 136 1.60 1.56 6.00
CA ALA A 136 0.91 0.40 5.44
C ALA A 136 1.46 0.01 4.06
N ASN A 137 1.69 0.98 3.17
CA ASN A 137 2.29 0.70 1.86
C ASN A 137 3.72 0.15 1.97
N ALA A 138 4.52 0.67 2.91
CA ALA A 138 5.86 0.17 3.15
C ALA A 138 5.86 -1.28 3.66
N ALA A 139 4.92 -1.64 4.54
CA ALA A 139 4.73 -3.00 5.00
C ALA A 139 4.31 -3.95 3.87
N LEU A 140 3.34 -3.55 3.04
CA LEU A 140 2.92 -4.32 1.87
C LEU A 140 4.05 -4.52 0.87
N ALA A 141 4.87 -3.49 0.62
CA ALA A 141 6.01 -3.60 -0.28
C ALA A 141 7.06 -4.60 0.25
N ALA A 142 7.28 -4.64 1.56
CA ALA A 142 8.19 -5.61 2.18
C ALA A 142 7.65 -7.05 2.06
N GLU A 143 6.35 -7.25 2.23
CA GLU A 143 5.70 -8.55 2.07
C GLU A 143 5.79 -9.05 0.62
N VAL A 144 5.51 -8.18 -0.36
CA VAL A 144 5.67 -8.51 -1.78
C VAL A 144 7.11 -8.89 -2.09
N ALA A 145 8.09 -8.11 -1.62
CA ALA A 145 9.50 -8.42 -1.83
C ALA A 145 9.91 -9.78 -1.22
N ALA A 146 9.38 -10.13 -0.05
CA ALA A 146 9.62 -11.44 0.57
C ALA A 146 9.01 -12.58 -0.27
N MET A 147 7.76 -12.44 -0.71
CA MET A 147 7.09 -13.43 -1.56
C MET A 147 7.79 -13.61 -2.92
N GLU A 148 8.26 -12.52 -3.52
CA GLU A 148 9.03 -12.56 -4.77
C GLU A 148 10.33 -13.35 -4.61
N LEU A 149 11.03 -13.17 -3.48
CA LEU A 149 12.23 -13.93 -3.17
C LEU A 149 11.92 -15.42 -2.99
N GLU A 150 10.87 -15.77 -2.23
CA GLU A 150 10.43 -17.17 -2.07
C GLU A 150 10.08 -17.81 -3.41
N LEU A 151 9.34 -17.09 -4.25
CA LEU A 151 8.97 -17.54 -5.58
C LEU A 151 10.20 -17.73 -6.46
N GLN A 152 11.19 -16.84 -6.38
CA GLN A 152 12.46 -17.00 -7.09
C GLN A 152 13.20 -18.28 -6.67
N VAL A 153 13.20 -18.62 -5.38
CA VAL A 153 13.81 -19.85 -4.86
C VAL A 153 13.06 -21.09 -5.38
N ILE A 154 11.72 -21.08 -5.32
CA ILE A 154 10.89 -22.20 -5.78
C ILE A 154 11.01 -22.40 -7.30
N GLN A 155 11.12 -21.32 -8.06
CA GLN A 155 11.30 -21.35 -9.51
C GLN A 155 12.72 -21.70 -9.94
N ASP A 156 13.70 -21.75 -9.03
CA ASP A 156 15.05 -22.19 -9.36
C ASP A 156 14.97 -23.61 -9.94
N HIS A 157 15.50 -23.77 -11.16
CA HIS A 157 15.54 -25.04 -11.86
C HIS A 157 16.18 -26.15 -11.01
N ARG A 158 17.14 -25.80 -10.15
CA ARG A 158 17.75 -26.76 -9.22
C ARG A 158 16.73 -27.33 -8.24
N TYR A 159 15.90 -26.46 -7.64
CA TYR A 159 14.83 -26.87 -6.74
C TYR A 159 13.80 -27.74 -7.47
N ILE A 160 13.36 -27.32 -8.66
CA ILE A 160 12.42 -28.09 -9.50
C ILE A 160 12.99 -29.47 -9.84
N SER A 161 14.27 -29.54 -10.26
CA SER A 161 14.93 -30.81 -10.57
C SER A 161 14.98 -31.75 -9.35
N GLN A 162 15.21 -31.20 -8.16
CA GLN A 162 15.23 -31.97 -6.92
C GLN A 162 13.84 -32.48 -6.54
N ALA A 163 12.82 -31.64 -6.64
CA ALA A 163 11.43 -32.03 -6.40
C ALA A 163 10.98 -33.10 -7.42
N ALA A 164 11.34 -32.94 -8.71
CA ALA A 164 11.02 -33.89 -9.76
C ALA A 164 11.62 -35.28 -9.52
N ARG A 165 12.82 -35.37 -8.94
CA ARG A 165 13.45 -36.65 -8.55
C ARG A 165 12.60 -37.44 -7.55
N ALA A 166 11.91 -36.77 -6.63
CA ALA A 166 11.00 -37.43 -5.67
C ALA A 166 9.83 -38.14 -6.38
N PHE A 167 9.44 -37.65 -7.56
CA PHE A 167 8.40 -38.24 -8.41
C PHE A 167 8.96 -39.11 -9.56
N ARG A 168 10.25 -39.48 -9.51
CA ARG A 168 10.96 -40.23 -10.57
C ARG A 168 10.98 -39.52 -11.94
N LEU A 169 10.83 -38.20 -11.96
CA LEU A 169 10.93 -37.33 -13.14
C LEU A 169 12.32 -36.69 -13.25
N GLY A 170 13.37 -37.49 -13.01
CA GLY A 170 14.77 -37.04 -13.05
C GLY A 170 15.30 -36.85 -14.48
N THR A 171 16.60 -36.61 -14.58
CA THR A 171 17.28 -36.50 -15.88
C THR A 171 17.36 -37.87 -16.59
N PRO A 172 17.40 -37.90 -17.94
CA PRO A 172 17.56 -39.16 -18.67
C PRO A 172 18.84 -39.89 -18.25
N GLY A 173 18.70 -41.14 -17.80
CA GLY A 173 19.82 -41.96 -17.32
C GLY A 173 20.18 -41.79 -15.84
N GLU A 174 19.43 -40.97 -15.10
CA GLU A 174 19.62 -40.82 -13.65
C GLU A 174 19.14 -42.07 -12.89
N ILE A 175 20.00 -42.62 -12.04
CA ILE A 175 19.66 -43.74 -11.16
C ILE A 175 19.11 -43.16 -9.86
N PRO A 176 17.83 -43.43 -9.50
CA PRO A 176 17.26 -42.91 -8.27
C PRO A 176 18.01 -43.49 -7.07
N PHE A 177 18.36 -42.64 -6.11
CA PHE A 177 18.90 -43.09 -4.84
C PHE A 177 17.77 -43.72 -4.03
N ALA A 178 17.67 -45.04 -4.07
CA ALA A 178 16.74 -45.82 -3.27
C ALA A 178 17.55 -46.73 -2.34
N LEU A 179 17.12 -46.83 -1.09
CA LEU A 179 17.59 -47.89 -0.21
C LEU A 179 17.03 -49.21 -0.73
N GLU A 180 17.85 -50.26 -0.72
CA GLU A 180 17.39 -51.63 -0.95
C GLU A 180 16.26 -51.96 0.03
N ALA A 181 15.31 -52.81 -0.39
CA ALA A 181 14.14 -53.15 0.44
C ALA A 181 14.54 -53.74 1.81
N ASP A 182 15.67 -54.44 1.85
CA ASP A 182 16.23 -55.06 3.05
C ASP A 182 17.38 -54.25 3.68
N ALA A 183 17.52 -52.96 3.33
CA ALA A 183 18.51 -52.10 3.94
C ALA A 183 18.25 -51.96 5.45
N PRO A 184 19.29 -52.07 6.30
CA PRO A 184 19.14 -51.82 7.73
C PRO A 184 18.53 -50.43 7.99
N PRO A 185 17.65 -50.30 9.00
CA PRO A 185 17.07 -49.01 9.34
C PRO A 185 18.18 -48.02 9.73
N LEU A 186 18.06 -46.77 9.29
CA LEU A 186 18.98 -45.71 9.70
C LEU A 186 18.93 -45.55 11.22
N ALA A 187 20.09 -45.34 11.84
CA ALA A 187 20.18 -44.98 13.24
C ALA A 187 19.34 -43.72 13.54
N ALA A 188 18.74 -43.65 14.73
CA ALA A 188 17.81 -42.57 15.08
C ALA A 188 18.46 -41.18 15.01
N ASP A 189 19.75 -41.10 15.31
CA ASP A 189 20.58 -39.89 15.30
C ASP A 189 21.16 -39.55 13.92
N ALA A 190 21.01 -40.42 12.92
CA ALA A 190 21.53 -40.16 11.58
C ALA A 190 20.78 -39.01 10.88
N PRO A 191 21.47 -38.15 10.12
CA PRO A 191 20.82 -37.15 9.29
C PRO A 191 19.94 -37.84 8.24
N GLY A 192 18.67 -37.43 8.14
CA GLY A 192 17.68 -38.05 7.25
C GLY A 192 17.00 -39.30 7.80
N SER A 193 17.30 -39.70 9.04
CA SER A 193 16.54 -40.72 9.77
C SER A 193 15.07 -40.31 9.88
N ALA A 194 14.16 -41.29 9.97
CA ALA A 194 12.74 -41.00 10.16
C ALA A 194 12.46 -40.21 11.46
N ALA A 195 13.31 -40.40 12.49
CA ALA A 195 13.21 -39.71 13.76
C ALA A 195 13.56 -38.21 13.68
N ASN A 196 14.43 -37.81 12.72
CA ASN A 196 14.88 -36.43 12.54
C ASN A 196 14.17 -35.68 11.39
N ARG A 197 13.11 -36.24 10.79
CA ARG A 197 12.35 -35.55 9.73
C ARG A 197 11.53 -34.41 10.30
N LEU A 198 11.41 -33.32 9.53
CA LEU A 198 10.43 -32.25 9.79
C LEU A 198 9.02 -32.88 9.84
N GLY A 199 8.39 -32.89 11.02
CA GLY A 199 7.10 -33.55 11.25
C GLY A 199 7.18 -34.96 11.86
N ALA A 200 8.36 -35.46 12.22
CA ALA A 200 8.46 -36.62 13.09
C ALA A 200 7.77 -36.31 14.43
N GLU A 201 6.92 -37.21 14.90
CA GLU A 201 6.30 -37.11 16.23
C GLU A 201 7.38 -37.25 17.30
N THR A 202 8.09 -36.15 17.59
CA THR A 202 8.66 -35.98 18.91
C THR A 202 7.49 -35.97 19.87
N ALA A 203 7.53 -36.80 20.92
CA ALA A 203 6.62 -36.72 22.05
C ALA A 203 6.77 -35.34 22.69
N SER A 204 6.14 -34.34 22.09
CA SER A 204 6.14 -32.98 22.58
C SER A 204 5.12 -32.94 23.68
N MET A 205 5.58 -32.78 24.92
CA MET A 205 4.71 -32.44 26.05
C MET A 205 3.72 -31.37 25.59
N SER A 206 2.45 -31.58 25.96
CA SER A 206 1.42 -30.60 25.68
C SER A 206 1.88 -29.23 26.22
N PRO A 207 1.51 -28.11 25.57
CA PRO A 207 1.83 -26.79 26.11
C PRO A 207 1.36 -26.64 27.57
N LEU A 208 0.24 -27.27 27.93
CA LEU A 208 -0.30 -27.28 29.28
C LEU A 208 0.61 -28.02 30.27
N GLU A 209 1.10 -29.23 29.95
CA GLU A 209 2.08 -29.96 30.77
C GLU A 209 3.30 -29.09 31.07
N ARG A 210 3.84 -28.41 30.05
CA ARG A 210 4.98 -27.51 30.22
C ARG A 210 4.68 -26.34 31.15
N TRP A 211 3.47 -25.78 31.08
CA TRP A 211 3.04 -24.72 32.00
C TRP A 211 2.87 -25.24 33.43
N LEU A 212 2.31 -26.45 33.59
CA LEU A 212 2.13 -27.07 34.90
C LEU A 212 3.49 -27.40 35.55
N ASP A 213 4.42 -28.00 34.80
CA ASP A 213 5.78 -28.26 35.28
C ASP A 213 6.51 -26.97 35.68
N LEU A 214 6.29 -25.87 34.94
CA LEU A 214 6.92 -24.59 35.24
C LEU A 214 6.32 -23.92 36.50
N LEU A 215 5.02 -24.08 36.72
CA LEU A 215 4.31 -23.45 37.85
C LEU A 215 4.37 -24.29 39.14
N PHE A 216 4.41 -25.61 39.01
CA PHE A 216 4.27 -26.55 40.12
C PHE A 216 5.46 -27.51 40.29
N GLY A 217 6.43 -27.49 39.37
CA GLY A 217 7.52 -28.47 39.31
C GLY A 217 7.10 -29.74 38.54
N PRO A 218 8.07 -30.57 38.11
CA PRO A 218 7.78 -31.83 37.44
C PRO A 218 6.90 -32.71 38.33
N GLY A 219 5.77 -33.16 37.79
CA GLY A 219 4.87 -34.08 38.49
C GLY A 219 5.42 -35.50 38.52
N ASP A 220 6.07 -35.88 39.61
CA ASP A 220 6.35 -37.28 39.98
C ASP A 220 5.15 -37.93 40.69
#